data_AF-A0A8T8M2L8-F1
#
_entry.id   AF-A0A8T8M2L8-F1
#
_cell.length_a   1.000
_cell.length_b   1.000
_cell.length_c   1.000
_cell.angle_alpha   90.00
_cell.angle_beta   90.00
_cell.angle_gamma   90.00
#
_symmetry.space_group_name_H-M   'P 1'
#
loop_
_entity.id
_entity.type
_entity.pdbx_description
1 polymer ?
#
loop_
_entity_poly.entity_id
_entity_poly.type
_entity_poly.pdbx_seq_one_letter_code
_entity_poly.pdbx_strand_id
1 'polypeptide(L)'
;MSNYFVVNRPSNLVVGVIATSYTPVDTPLKMFVLANEQSLAFYDKHLGRDHETLLDIGELMKKSAHIADQVSKGKTGNAKATSQRTRAEQSVSVQDREEYILTWIRNHPDANEYDLHDAIPMGIVAARAYIRLYGFQ
;
A
#
# COMPACT_ATOMS: atom_id res chain seq x y z
N MET A 1 7.73 -1.14 34.18
CA MET A 1 8.59 -1.41 33.02
C MET A 1 8.09 -0.54 31.89
N SER A 2 8.96 0.17 31.18
CA SER A 2 8.55 1.13 30.14
C SER A 2 8.57 0.46 28.78
N ASN A 3 7.60 0.80 27.94
CA ASN A 3 7.51 0.30 26.58
C ASN A 3 8.06 1.34 25.60
N TYR A 4 8.84 0.89 24.62
CA TYR A 4 9.38 1.74 23.57
C TYR A 4 9.04 1.18 22.20
N PHE A 5 8.55 2.03 21.31
CA PHE A 5 8.49 1.72 19.89
C PHE A 5 9.89 1.71 19.30
N VAL A 6 10.20 0.64 18.58
CA VAL A 6 11.41 0.54 17.77
C VAL A 6 11.06 1.05 16.38
N VAL A 7 11.64 2.18 15.99
CA VAL A 7 11.40 2.81 14.69
C VAL A 7 12.63 2.62 13.81
N ASN A 8 12.45 2.08 12.61
CA ASN A 8 13.48 2.06 11.58
C ASN A 8 13.61 3.48 11.01
N ARG A 9 14.78 4.12 11.21
CA ARG A 9 15.00 5.52 10.82
C ARG A 9 14.88 5.77 9.31
N PRO A 10 15.50 4.95 8.43
CA PRO A 10 15.34 5.09 6.98
C PRO A 10 13.90 5.03 6.48
N SER A 11 13.05 4.17 7.05
CA SER A 11 11.69 3.94 6.53
C SER A 11 10.59 4.58 7.37
N ASN A 12 10.90 5.13 8.55
CA ASN A 12 9.93 5.64 9.54
C ASN A 12 8.92 4.60 10.07
N LEU A 13 9.13 3.32 9.78
CA LEU A 13 8.23 2.24 10.19
C LEU A 13 8.52 1.79 11.62
N VAL A 14 7.45 1.55 12.37
CA VAL A 14 7.47 0.91 13.67
C VAL A 14 7.64 -0.59 13.46
N VAL A 15 8.82 -1.12 13.78
CA VAL A 15 9.18 -2.53 13.57
C VAL A 15 8.91 -3.41 14.79
N GLY A 16 8.49 -2.81 15.90
CA GLY A 16 8.09 -3.55 17.10
C GLY A 16 8.07 -2.70 18.36
N VAL A 17 7.75 -3.34 19.47
CA VAL A 17 7.75 -2.75 20.81
C VAL A 17 8.70 -3.53 21.69
N ILE A 18 9.53 -2.83 22.47
CA ILE A 18 10.38 -3.44 23.50
C ILE A 18 9.95 -2.96 24.89
N ALA A 19 9.86 -3.87 25.83
CA ALA A 19 9.68 -3.58 27.25
C ALA A 19 11.03 -3.62 27.95
N THR A 20 11.41 -2.54 28.62
CA THR A 20 12.70 -2.46 29.31
C THR A 20 12.61 -1.60 30.58
N SER A 21 13.50 -1.86 31.54
CA SER A 21 13.66 -1.07 32.76
C SER A 21 14.62 0.11 32.58
N TYR A 22 15.38 0.17 31.48
CA TYR A 22 16.33 1.24 31.17
C TYR A 22 15.95 1.96 29.88
N THR A 23 16.39 3.21 29.73
CA THR A 23 16.16 3.98 28.50
C THR A 23 17.06 3.46 27.38
N PRO A 24 16.51 2.92 26.28
CA PRO A 24 17.30 2.50 25.12
C PRO A 24 18.03 3.68 24.49
N VAL A 25 19.22 3.42 23.95
CA VAL A 25 20.00 4.43 23.23
C VAL A 25 19.73 4.31 21.74
N ASP A 26 19.39 5.45 21.14
CA ASP A 26 19.23 5.60 19.70
C ASP A 26 20.48 5.16 18.92
N THR A 27 20.27 4.56 17.76
CA THR A 27 21.34 4.16 16.82
C THR A 27 21.12 4.80 15.46
N PRO A 28 22.10 4.79 14.54
CA PRO A 28 21.89 5.33 13.18
C PRO A 28 20.70 4.70 12.45
N LEU A 29 20.39 3.42 12.71
CA LEU A 29 19.32 2.68 12.03
C LEU A 29 18.00 2.63 12.81
N LYS A 30 18.06 2.70 14.15
CA LYS A 30 16.90 2.54 15.02
C LYS A 30 16.75 3.72 15.97
N MET A 31 15.54 4.23 16.06
CA MET A 31 15.12 5.21 17.05
C MET A 31 14.17 4.55 18.04
N PHE A 32 14.30 4.90 19.33
CA PHE A 32 13.44 4.38 20.38
C PHE A 32 12.55 5.49 20.92
N VAL A 33 11.24 5.33 20.75
CA VAL A 33 10.24 6.32 21.17
C VAL A 33 9.44 5.75 22.33
N LEU A 34 9.34 6.49 23.43
CA LEU A 34 8.60 6.02 24.61
C LEU A 34 7.12 5.93 24.26
N ALA A 35 6.56 4.74 24.43
CA ALA A 35 5.16 4.47 24.14
C ALA A 35 4.30 4.81 25.37
N ASN A 36 3.36 5.73 25.20
CA ASN A 36 2.32 5.97 26.21
C ASN A 36 1.12 5.04 25.97
N GLU A 37 0.26 4.90 26.98
CA GLU A 37 -0.89 3.97 26.95
C GLU A 37 -1.78 4.16 25.72
N GLN A 38 -2.06 5.42 25.34
CA GLN A 38 -2.86 5.74 24.15
C GLN A 38 -2.21 5.24 22.85
N SER A 39 -0.91 5.46 22.69
CA SER A 39 -0.18 5.03 21.49
C SER A 39 -0.04 3.51 21.41
N LEU A 40 0.14 2.82 22.54
CA LEU A 40 0.15 1.36 22.61
C LEU A 40 -1.21 0.78 22.22
N ALA A 41 -2.30 1.27 22.81
CA ALA A 41 -3.63 0.80 22.48
C ALA A 41 -3.99 0.97 21.00
N PHE A 42 -3.50 2.05 20.37
CA PHE A 42 -3.66 2.26 18.93
C PHE A 42 -2.83 1.26 18.11
N TYR A 43 -1.58 1.03 18.49
CA TYR A 43 -0.71 0.06 17.84
C TYR A 43 -1.25 -1.37 17.95
N ASP A 44 -1.71 -1.78 19.13
CA ASP A 44 -2.30 -3.10 19.37
C ASP A 44 -3.58 -3.28 18.55
N LYS A 45 -4.41 -2.24 18.44
CA LYS A 45 -5.60 -2.24 17.59
C LYS A 45 -5.27 -2.34 16.11
N HIS A 46 -4.17 -1.73 15.67
CA HIS A 46 -3.68 -1.85 14.29
C HIS A 46 -3.25 -3.28 14.01
N LEU A 47 -2.39 -3.85 14.86
CA LEU A 47 -1.93 -5.24 14.73
C LEU A 47 -3.09 -6.26 14.76
N GLY A 48 -4.12 -6.01 15.56
CA GLY A 48 -5.31 -6.88 15.60
C GLY A 48 -6.19 -6.80 14.34
N ARG A 49 -6.01 -5.81 13.47
CA ARG A 49 -6.74 -5.63 12.20
C ARG A 49 -5.92 -6.01 10.99
N ASP A 50 -4.64 -5.63 10.99
CA ASP A 50 -3.69 -5.86 9.91
C ASP A 50 -2.30 -6.07 10.51
N HIS A 51 -1.88 -7.33 10.55
CA HIS A 51 -0.58 -7.77 11.03
C HIS A 51 0.54 -7.76 9.97
N GLU A 52 0.20 -7.59 8.69
CA GLU A 52 1.16 -7.64 7.58
C GLU A 52 1.73 -6.24 7.30
N THR A 53 0.91 -5.21 7.51
CA THR A 53 1.32 -3.82 7.28
C THR A 53 1.91 -3.18 8.53
N LEU A 54 3.18 -2.77 8.45
CA LEU A 54 3.84 -2.00 9.51
C LEU A 54 3.27 -0.57 9.59
N LEU A 55 3.09 -0.10 10.82
CA LEU A 55 2.61 1.25 11.10
C LEU A 55 3.74 2.28 10.94
N ASP A 56 3.46 3.40 10.27
CA ASP A 56 4.39 4.53 10.18
C ASP A 56 4.34 5.39 11.46
N ILE A 57 5.50 5.86 11.93
CA ILE A 57 5.59 6.70 13.15
C ILE A 57 4.78 7.99 13.04
N GLY A 58 4.62 8.54 11.84
CA GLY A 58 3.78 9.70 11.57
C GLY A 58 2.30 9.45 11.80
N GLU A 59 1.82 8.21 11.64
CA GLU A 59 0.45 7.84 12.03
C GLU A 59 0.28 7.84 13.54
N LEU A 60 1.27 7.36 14.29
CA LEU A 60 1.29 7.46 15.75
C LEU A 60 1.34 8.91 16.22
N MET A 61 2.13 9.77 15.57
CA MET A 61 2.20 11.20 15.89
C MET A 61 0.84 11.90 15.72
N LYS A 62 0.05 11.52 14.71
CA LYS A 62 -1.32 12.06 14.51
C LYS A 62 -2.29 11.67 15.62
N LYS A 63 -2.02 10.56 16.32
CA LYS A 63 -2.91 10.01 17.37
C LYS A 63 -2.45 10.33 18.78
N SER A 64 -1.15 10.54 18.99
CA SER A 64 -0.56 10.81 20.30
C SER A 64 0.37 12.03 20.23
N ALA A 65 -0.07 13.13 20.86
CA ALA A 65 0.73 14.35 20.98
C ALA A 65 2.07 14.10 21.69
N HIS A 66 2.10 13.18 22.65
CA HIS A 66 3.32 12.75 23.33
C HIS A 66 4.36 12.19 22.35
N ILE A 67 3.93 11.34 21.41
CA ILE A 67 4.81 10.79 20.38
C ILE A 67 5.28 11.90 19.43
N ALA A 68 4.38 12.81 19.06
CA ALA A 68 4.72 13.96 18.23
C ALA A 68 5.81 14.83 18.87
N ASP A 69 5.66 15.18 20.15
CA ASP A 69 6.61 16.01 20.88
C ASP A 69 7.99 15.33 21.00
N GLN A 70 8.02 14.02 21.31
CA GLN A 70 9.27 13.26 21.43
C GLN A 70 10.02 13.14 20.10
N VAL A 71 9.30 12.86 19.01
CA VAL A 71 9.90 12.67 17.68
C VAL A 71 10.35 14.02 17.11
N SER A 72 9.54 15.07 17.27
CA SER A 72 9.86 16.40 16.77
C SER A 72 10.91 17.13 17.59
N LYS A 73 11.15 16.76 18.86
CA LYS A 73 12.14 17.41 19.76
C LYS A 73 12.01 18.94 19.79
N GLY A 74 10.77 19.45 19.77
CA GLY A 74 10.47 20.89 19.71
C GLY A 74 10.72 21.57 18.35
N LYS A 75 11.19 20.84 17.33
CA LYS A 75 11.29 21.32 15.94
C LYS A 75 9.98 21.06 15.21
N THR A 76 8.99 21.92 15.44
CA THR A 76 7.76 21.91 14.65
C THR A 76 8.01 22.59 13.31
N GLY A 77 8.38 21.83 12.30
CA GLY A 77 8.26 22.29 10.91
C GLY A 77 6.78 22.34 10.53
N ASN A 78 6.35 23.36 9.79
CA ASN A 78 4.98 23.46 9.25
C ASN A 78 4.67 22.41 8.15
N ALA A 79 5.52 21.40 7.99
CA ALA A 79 5.34 20.31 7.05
C ALA A 79 4.18 19.43 7.52
N LYS A 80 2.99 19.69 6.97
CA LYS A 80 1.84 18.81 7.14
C LYS A 80 2.11 17.53 6.38
N ALA A 81 2.05 16.38 7.06
CA ALA A 81 2.05 15.08 6.41
C ALA A 81 0.85 15.00 5.45
N THR A 82 1.09 15.22 4.16
CA THR A 82 0.08 15.02 3.13
C THR A 82 -0.21 13.53 3.08
N SER A 83 -1.39 13.14 3.53
CA SER A 83 -1.96 11.82 3.27
C SER A 83 -2.20 11.71 1.76
N GLN A 84 -1.18 11.33 0.99
CA GLN A 84 -1.45 10.80 -0.34
C GLN A 84 -2.16 9.47 -0.14
N ARG A 85 -3.40 9.38 -0.64
CA ARG A 85 -4.01 8.08 -0.88
C ARG A 85 -3.11 7.37 -1.88
N THR A 86 -2.24 6.48 -1.40
CA THR A 86 -1.67 5.44 -2.26
C THR A 86 -2.87 4.66 -2.76
N ARG A 87 -3.26 4.91 -4.01
CA ARG A 87 -4.24 4.06 -4.69
C ARG A 87 -3.67 2.66 -4.56
N ALA A 88 -4.42 1.74 -3.94
CA ALA A 88 -4.05 0.33 -3.96
C ALA A 88 -3.64 0.00 -5.40
N GLU A 89 -2.44 -0.56 -5.59
CA GLU A 89 -2.05 -1.05 -6.91
C GLU A 89 -3.21 -1.90 -7.38
N GLN A 90 -3.77 -1.52 -8.53
CA GLN A 90 -4.90 -2.22 -9.10
C GLN A 90 -4.34 -3.61 -9.39
N SER A 91 -4.67 -4.59 -8.54
CA SER A 91 -4.25 -5.96 -8.70
C SER A 91 -4.58 -6.32 -10.14
N VAL A 92 -3.55 -6.47 -10.97
CA VAL A 92 -3.75 -6.90 -12.34
C VAL A 92 -4.28 -8.32 -12.19
N SER A 93 -5.60 -8.45 -12.26
CA SER A 93 -6.23 -9.72 -12.60
C SER A 93 -5.48 -10.18 -13.84
N VAL A 94 -4.65 -11.22 -13.69
CA VAL A 94 -4.09 -11.95 -14.82
C VAL A 94 -5.28 -12.72 -15.42
N GLN A 95 -6.25 -11.98 -15.95
CA GLN A 95 -7.12 -12.50 -16.97
C GLN A 95 -6.21 -12.65 -18.17
N ASP A 96 -6.01 -13.89 -18.59
CA ASP A 96 -5.35 -14.19 -19.83
C ASP A 96 -6.08 -13.42 -20.93
N ARG A 97 -5.44 -12.33 -21.37
CA ARG A 97 -6.06 -11.36 -22.26
C ARG A 97 -6.41 -12.03 -23.58
N GLU A 98 -5.63 -13.03 -23.98
CA GLU A 98 -5.91 -13.83 -25.16
C GLU A 98 -7.19 -14.66 -24.98
N GLU A 99 -7.36 -15.36 -23.85
CA GLU A 99 -8.57 -16.13 -23.55
C GLU A 99 -9.84 -15.25 -23.56
N TYR A 100 -9.74 -14.03 -23.02
CA TYR A 100 -10.83 -13.06 -23.06
C TYR A 100 -11.19 -12.65 -24.49
N ILE A 101 -10.19 -12.36 -25.33
CA ILE A 101 -10.39 -12.00 -26.74
C ILE A 101 -11.02 -13.18 -27.50
N LEU A 102 -10.51 -14.40 -27.31
CA LEU A 102 -11.02 -15.61 -27.95
C LEU A 102 -12.47 -15.90 -27.56
N THR A 103 -12.79 -15.76 -26.27
CA THR A 103 -14.15 -15.94 -25.77
C THR A 103 -15.10 -14.92 -26.38
N TRP A 104 -14.66 -13.66 -26.49
CA TRP A 104 -15.47 -12.62 -27.10
C TRP A 104 -15.76 -12.92 -28.58
N ILE A 105 -14.75 -13.33 -29.36
CA ILE A 105 -14.91 -13.69 -30.79
C ILE A 105 -15.87 -14.86 -30.96
N ARG A 106 -15.75 -15.91 -30.14
CA ARG A 106 -16.68 -17.06 -30.17
C ARG A 106 -18.13 -16.66 -29.93
N ASN A 107 -18.35 -15.65 -29.09
CA ASN A 107 -19.68 -15.15 -28.77
C ASN A 107 -20.23 -14.16 -29.81
N HIS A 108 -19.39 -13.67 -30.74
CA HIS A 108 -19.76 -12.71 -31.77
C HIS A 108 -19.20 -13.15 -33.13
N PRO A 109 -19.75 -14.22 -33.73
CA PRO A 109 -19.21 -14.80 -34.97
C PRO A 109 -19.26 -13.84 -36.16
N ASP A 110 -20.20 -12.88 -36.17
CA ASP A 110 -20.38 -11.91 -37.26
C ASP A 110 -19.62 -10.58 -37.03
N ALA A 111 -18.87 -10.46 -35.93
CA ALA A 111 -18.15 -9.25 -35.60
C ALA A 111 -16.92 -9.04 -36.48
N ASN A 112 -16.66 -7.80 -36.88
CA ASN A 112 -15.47 -7.41 -37.63
C ASN A 112 -14.39 -6.80 -36.72
N GLU A 113 -13.24 -6.42 -37.30
CA GLU A 113 -12.13 -5.86 -36.52
C GLU A 113 -12.45 -4.55 -35.78
N TYR A 114 -13.42 -3.76 -36.24
CA TYR A 114 -13.83 -2.52 -35.60
C TYR A 114 -14.68 -2.81 -34.36
N ASP A 115 -15.57 -3.80 -34.44
CA ASP A 115 -16.38 -4.22 -33.30
C ASP A 115 -15.50 -4.74 -32.15
N LEU A 116 -14.45 -5.51 -32.48
CA LEU A 116 -13.49 -6.00 -31.49
C LEU A 116 -12.60 -4.87 -30.92
N HIS A 117 -12.22 -3.88 -31.75
CA HIS A 117 -11.48 -2.69 -31.31
C HIS A 117 -12.27 -1.86 -30.29
N ASP A 118 -13.57 -1.70 -30.54
CA ASP A 118 -14.47 -0.93 -29.68
C ASP A 118 -14.81 -1.69 -28.39
N ALA A 119 -15.04 -3.00 -28.48
CA ALA A 119 -15.38 -3.84 -27.32
C ALA A 119 -14.18 -4.09 -26.39
N ILE A 120 -12.97 -4.18 -26.95
CA ILE A 120 -11.75 -4.44 -26.20
C ILE A 120 -10.71 -3.41 -26.63
N PRO A 121 -10.27 -2.49 -25.75
CA PRO A 121 -9.34 -1.43 -26.12
C PRO A 121 -8.00 -2.03 -26.56
N MET A 122 -7.85 -2.21 -27.87
CA MET A 122 -6.70 -2.80 -28.56
C MET A 122 -6.49 -2.11 -29.90
N GLY A 123 -5.29 -2.13 -30.47
CA GLY A 123 -5.06 -1.52 -31.79
C GLY A 123 -5.81 -2.25 -32.92
N ILE A 124 -6.31 -1.51 -33.92
CA ILE A 124 -7.09 -2.07 -35.04
C ILE A 124 -6.33 -3.17 -35.82
N VAL A 125 -4.99 -3.06 -35.90
CA VAL A 125 -4.12 -4.06 -36.54
C VAL A 125 -4.12 -5.38 -35.76
N ALA A 126 -4.10 -5.30 -34.42
CA ALA A 126 -4.17 -6.47 -33.56
C ALA A 126 -5.56 -7.10 -33.64
N ALA A 127 -6.63 -6.29 -33.60
CA ALA A 127 -8.01 -6.78 -33.73
C ALA A 127 -8.20 -7.56 -35.04
N ARG A 128 -7.72 -7.02 -36.17
CA ARG A 128 -7.73 -7.71 -37.46
C ARG A 128 -7.00 -9.05 -37.44
N ALA A 129 -5.84 -9.12 -36.78
CA ALA A 129 -5.09 -10.37 -36.67
C ALA A 129 -5.88 -11.44 -35.89
N TYR A 130 -6.51 -11.06 -34.77
CA TYR A 130 -7.32 -11.98 -33.97
C TYR A 130 -8.59 -12.45 -34.71
N ILE A 131 -9.33 -11.55 -35.36
CA ILE A 131 -10.50 -11.93 -36.19
C ILE A 131 -10.09 -12.85 -37.34
N ARG A 132 -8.94 -12.61 -37.99
CA ARG A 132 -8.45 -13.48 -39.06
C ARG A 132 -8.03 -14.87 -38.58
N LEU A 133 -7.44 -14.97 -37.39
CA LEU A 133 -6.94 -16.23 -36.85
C LEU A 133 -8.04 -17.07 -36.20
N TYR A 134 -9.05 -16.43 -35.61
CA TYR A 134 -10.00 -17.07 -34.71
C TYR A 134 -11.47 -16.78 -35.03
N GLY A 135 -11.76 -15.86 -35.95
CA GLY A 135 -13.10 -15.67 -36.49
C GLY A 135 -13.46 -16.85 -37.38
N PHE A 136 -14.62 -17.45 -37.14
CA PHE A 136 -15.13 -18.49 -38.03
C PHE A 136 -15.54 -17.84 -39.36
N GLN A 137 -15.05 -18.39 -40.47
CA GLN A 137 -15.52 -18.05 -41.82
C GLN A 137 -16.84 -18.78 -42.14
#